data_AF-A0A8T3Y639-F1
#
_entry.id   AF-A0A8T3Y639-F1
#
_cell.length_a   1.000
_cell.length_b   1.000
_cell.length_c   1.000
_cell.angle_alpha   90.00
_cell.angle_beta   90.00
_cell.angle_gamma   90.00
#
_symmetry.space_group_name_H-M   'P 1'
#
loop_
_entity.id
_entity.type
_entity.pdbx_description
1 polymer ?
#
loop_
_entity_poly.entity_id
_entity_poly.type
_entity_poly.pdbx_seq_one_letter_code
_entity_poly.pdbx_strand_id
1 'polypeptide(L)'
;MANPAYAPPASNYKLPANLGRVGTVARFKPVHKAHAAMLESLCERAEHVIIGLGSCNRYNLRNPFTPQESAEMIDRVLKPRYTNYTFIEVPDFDNGPLWREHALKLFGALDYFVTANDYVEQLLKNDYPLIHPLALIPAAKRVPINATMVRRAMAHGESWEHLVPEPVIEYIKTNNLDARFVHEFGLATIAQYADELIAAGARP
;
A
#
# COMPACT_ATOMS: atom_id res chain seq x y z
N MET A 1 -12.52 -18.06 -9.70
CA MET A 1 -12.68 -17.04 -10.77
C MET A 1 -11.63 -15.96 -10.54
N ALA A 2 -10.86 -15.56 -11.55
CA ALA A 2 -9.81 -14.55 -11.38
C ALA A 2 -10.45 -13.20 -11.02
N ASN A 3 -9.99 -12.57 -9.93
CA ASN A 3 -10.48 -11.26 -9.51
C ASN A 3 -10.06 -10.21 -10.57
N PRO A 4 -11.00 -9.46 -11.18
CA PRO A 4 -10.70 -8.48 -12.22
C PRO A 4 -9.73 -7.36 -11.77
N ALA A 5 -9.54 -7.15 -10.46
CA ALA A 5 -8.51 -6.26 -9.90
C ALA A 5 -7.05 -6.67 -10.21
N TYR A 6 -6.83 -7.86 -10.79
CA TYR A 6 -5.50 -8.38 -11.15
C TYR A 6 -5.27 -8.49 -12.66
N ALA A 7 -6.23 -8.10 -13.49
CA ALA A 7 -5.96 -7.92 -14.91
C ALA A 7 -5.13 -6.65 -15.09
N PRO A 8 -3.92 -6.70 -15.66
CA PRO A 8 -3.20 -5.48 -16.00
C PRO A 8 -4.08 -4.67 -16.97
N PRO A 9 -4.17 -3.34 -16.82
CA PRO A 9 -4.84 -2.53 -17.83
C PRO A 9 -4.20 -2.79 -19.20
N ALA A 10 -5.00 -2.71 -20.26
CA ALA A 10 -4.53 -2.80 -21.64
C ALA A 10 -3.69 -1.56 -22.00
N SER A 11 -2.52 -1.45 -21.39
CA SER A 11 -1.54 -0.40 -21.64
C SER A 11 -0.43 -1.01 -22.48
N ASN A 12 -0.48 -0.72 -23.79
CA ASN A 12 0.57 -1.06 -24.75
C ASN A 12 1.84 -0.19 -24.58
N TYR A 13 1.98 0.54 -23.47
CA TYR A 13 3.14 1.37 -23.23
C TYR A 13 4.32 0.53 -22.74
N LYS A 14 5.36 0.42 -23.58
CA LYS A 14 6.69 0.06 -23.10
C LYS A 14 7.18 1.19 -22.21
N LEU A 15 7.20 0.95 -20.91
CA LEU A 15 7.82 1.85 -19.96
C LEU A 15 9.32 2.01 -20.27
N PRO A 16 9.91 3.21 -20.05
CA PRO A 16 11.34 3.38 -20.22
C PRO A 16 12.11 2.53 -19.20
N ALA A 17 13.39 2.30 -19.52
CA ALA A 17 14.30 1.55 -18.65
C ALA A 17 14.52 2.25 -17.30
N ASN A 18 14.66 3.58 -17.33
CA ASN A 18 14.75 4.44 -16.16
C ASN A 18 13.47 5.30 -16.06
N LEU A 19 12.88 5.35 -14.87
CA LEU A 19 11.66 6.08 -14.55
C LEU A 19 11.91 7.47 -13.94
N GLY A 20 13.16 7.89 -13.73
CA GLY A 20 13.48 9.18 -13.12
C GLY A 20 12.97 9.30 -11.69
N ARG A 21 12.32 10.40 -11.35
CA ARG A 21 11.71 10.65 -10.03
C ARG A 21 10.25 10.21 -10.03
N VAL A 22 9.93 9.24 -9.18
CA VAL A 22 8.61 8.59 -9.15
C VAL A 22 7.92 8.79 -7.80
N GLY A 23 6.62 9.07 -7.81
CA GLY A 23 5.78 9.13 -6.62
C GLY A 23 4.83 7.94 -6.52
N THR A 24 4.57 7.47 -5.30
CA THR A 24 3.48 6.52 -5.01
C THR A 24 2.88 6.84 -3.65
N VAL A 25 1.59 6.57 -3.44
CA VAL A 25 0.94 6.74 -2.13
C VAL A 25 0.10 5.51 -1.79
N ALA A 26 0.26 5.01 -0.57
CA ALA A 26 -0.62 3.99 -0.01
C ALA A 26 -0.63 4.11 1.52
N ARG A 27 -1.58 3.43 2.18
CA ARG A 27 -1.69 3.47 3.63
C ARG A 27 -0.56 2.70 4.32
N PHE A 28 -0.20 1.54 3.77
CA PHE A 28 0.81 0.62 4.30
C PHE A 28 0.51 0.08 5.72
N LYS A 29 -0.75 -0.29 6.00
CA LYS A 29 -1.24 -0.68 7.34
C LYS A 29 -1.82 -2.10 7.40
N PRO A 30 -0.97 -3.16 7.42
CA PRO A 30 0.50 -3.13 7.41
C PRO A 30 1.09 -3.21 5.98
N VAL A 31 2.42 -3.18 5.88
CA VAL A 31 3.15 -3.53 4.65
C VAL A 31 3.02 -5.03 4.37
N HIS A 32 2.68 -5.41 3.15
CA HIS A 32 2.51 -6.81 2.73
C HIS A 32 3.34 -7.14 1.50
N LYS A 33 3.42 -8.42 1.10
CA LYS A 33 4.28 -8.89 0.00
C LYS A 33 4.03 -8.16 -1.33
N ALA A 34 2.78 -7.84 -1.66
CA ALA A 34 2.47 -7.03 -2.85
C ALA A 34 3.04 -5.60 -2.78
N HIS A 35 3.02 -4.93 -1.61
CA HIS A 35 3.67 -3.63 -1.44
C HIS A 35 5.18 -3.76 -1.58
N ALA A 36 5.79 -4.76 -0.93
CA ALA A 36 7.23 -5.01 -1.02
C ALA A 36 7.68 -5.19 -2.48
N ALA A 37 7.02 -6.08 -3.22
CA ALA A 37 7.33 -6.31 -4.64
C ALA A 37 7.19 -5.03 -5.49
N MET A 38 6.17 -4.21 -5.22
CA MET A 38 5.98 -2.92 -5.90
C MET A 38 7.12 -1.95 -5.59
N LEU A 39 7.42 -1.74 -4.31
CA LEU A 39 8.41 -0.77 -3.85
C LEU A 39 9.83 -1.16 -4.28
N GLU A 40 10.20 -2.43 -4.18
CA GLU A 40 11.47 -2.94 -4.72
C GLU A 40 11.58 -2.69 -6.22
N SER A 41 10.53 -3.02 -7.00
CA SER A 41 10.53 -2.79 -8.46
C SER A 41 10.63 -1.31 -8.83
N LEU A 42 10.13 -0.42 -7.98
CA LEU A 42 10.29 1.03 -8.14
C LEU A 42 11.74 1.45 -7.88
N CYS A 43 12.32 1.05 -6.75
CA CYS A 43 13.70 1.39 -6.40
C CYS A 43 14.72 0.81 -7.40
N GLU A 44 14.42 -0.33 -8.04
CA GLU A 44 15.24 -0.92 -9.10
C GLU A 44 15.26 -0.10 -10.40
N ARG A 45 14.22 0.71 -10.68
CA ARG A 45 13.98 1.34 -11.99
C ARG A 45 13.93 2.86 -11.97
N ALA A 46 13.78 3.47 -10.80
CA ALA A 46 13.71 4.91 -10.61
C ALA A 46 15.02 5.46 -10.05
N GLU A 47 15.36 6.68 -10.43
CA GLU A 47 16.47 7.42 -9.81
C GLU A 47 16.14 7.78 -8.36
N HIS A 48 14.87 8.13 -8.08
CA HIS A 48 14.39 8.42 -6.74
C HIS A 48 12.91 8.11 -6.58
N VAL A 49 12.53 7.47 -5.48
CA VAL A 49 11.14 7.12 -5.16
C VAL A 49 10.65 7.95 -3.97
N ILE A 50 9.59 8.74 -4.16
CA ILE A 50 8.85 9.37 -3.07
C ILE A 50 7.72 8.44 -2.66
N ILE A 51 7.75 7.98 -1.41
CA ILE A 51 6.75 7.07 -0.85
C ILE A 51 5.84 7.85 0.10
N GLY A 52 4.60 8.07 -0.33
CA GLY A 52 3.57 8.70 0.48
C GLY A 52 2.95 7.73 1.48
N LEU A 53 3.12 8.02 2.76
CA LEU A 53 2.45 7.36 3.87
C LEU A 53 1.04 7.94 4.01
N GLY A 54 0.10 7.36 3.27
CA GLY A 54 -1.28 7.82 3.19
C GLY A 54 -2.08 7.57 4.47
N SER A 55 -3.14 8.36 4.66
CA SER A 55 -3.96 8.34 5.87
C SER A 55 -3.14 8.54 7.14
N CYS A 56 -2.08 9.37 7.09
CA CYS A 56 -1.16 9.54 8.21
C CYS A 56 -1.84 10.13 9.46
N ASN A 57 -2.92 10.87 9.26
CA ASN A 57 -3.75 11.51 10.28
C ASN A 57 -4.93 10.62 10.75
N ARG A 58 -4.92 9.32 10.45
CA ARG A 58 -6.00 8.39 10.84
C ARG A 58 -5.47 7.26 11.72
N TYR A 59 -6.18 6.99 12.82
CA TYR A 59 -5.96 5.84 13.69
C TYR A 59 -7.29 5.15 13.96
N ASN A 60 -7.52 4.01 13.30
CA ASN A 60 -8.77 3.23 13.37
C ASN A 60 -8.55 1.81 12.81
N LEU A 61 -9.58 0.96 12.78
CA LEU A 61 -9.47 -0.42 12.29
C LEU A 61 -8.90 -0.54 10.86
N ARG A 62 -9.11 0.48 10.01
CA ARG A 62 -8.57 0.53 8.64
C ARG A 62 -7.14 1.06 8.60
N ASN A 63 -6.70 1.73 9.66
CA ASN A 63 -5.40 2.35 9.83
C ASN A 63 -4.82 2.10 11.25
N PRO A 64 -4.57 0.84 11.65
CA PRO A 64 -4.19 0.53 13.03
C PRO A 64 -2.68 0.68 13.33
N PHE A 65 -1.88 1.06 12.33
CA PHE A 65 -0.45 1.30 12.47
C PHE A 65 -0.15 2.77 12.23
N THR A 66 0.78 3.35 12.98
CA THR A 66 1.19 4.75 12.82
C THR A 66 1.95 4.96 11.49
N PRO A 67 2.11 6.21 11.02
CA PRO A 67 3.00 6.49 9.89
C PRO A 67 4.43 5.99 10.13
N GLN A 68 4.94 6.16 11.34
CA GLN A 68 6.30 5.76 11.74
C GLN A 68 6.45 4.23 11.70
N GLU A 69 5.46 3.48 12.18
CA GLU A 69 5.46 2.01 12.07
C GLU A 69 5.39 1.55 10.62
N SER A 70 4.63 2.25 9.79
CA SER A 70 4.56 1.95 8.35
C SER A 70 5.91 2.22 7.67
N ALA A 71 6.56 3.34 7.99
CA ALA A 71 7.89 3.68 7.49
C ALA A 71 8.94 2.65 7.91
N GLU A 72 8.93 2.23 9.19
CA GLU A 72 9.85 1.22 9.71
C GLU A 72 9.65 -0.14 9.03
N MET A 73 8.40 -0.56 8.79
CA MET A 73 8.13 -1.78 8.01
C MET A 73 8.65 -1.68 6.56
N ILE A 74 8.52 -0.52 5.91
CA ILE A 74 9.05 -0.31 4.55
C ILE A 74 10.57 -0.30 4.57
N ASP A 75 11.18 0.39 5.54
CA ASP A 75 12.63 0.49 5.68
C ASP A 75 13.28 -0.88 5.87
N ARG A 76 12.67 -1.75 6.68
CA ARG A 76 13.18 -3.12 6.86
C ARG A 76 13.11 -3.97 5.59
N VAL A 77 12.21 -3.65 4.66
CA VAL A 77 12.14 -4.28 3.34
C VAL A 77 13.17 -3.68 2.39
N LEU A 78 13.33 -2.35 2.36
CA LEU A 78 14.08 -1.66 1.32
C LEU A 78 15.54 -1.35 1.68
N LYS A 79 15.84 -0.87 2.89
CA LYS A 79 17.19 -0.44 3.32
C LYS A 79 18.30 -1.48 3.07
N PRO A 80 18.06 -2.80 3.15
CA PRO A 80 19.12 -3.77 2.86
C PRO A 80 19.68 -3.69 1.43
N ARG A 81 18.96 -3.09 0.49
CA ARG A 81 19.32 -3.07 -0.95
C ARG A 81 19.19 -1.71 -1.61
N TYR A 82 18.39 -0.81 -1.05
CA TYR A 82 18.01 0.45 -1.69
C TYR A 82 18.14 1.62 -0.71
N THR A 83 18.54 2.77 -1.23
CA THR A 83 18.65 4.04 -0.49
C THR A 83 18.03 5.21 -1.25
N ASN A 84 17.56 4.96 -2.48
CA ASN A 84 16.99 5.95 -3.41
C ASN A 84 15.50 6.20 -3.17
N TYR A 85 15.10 6.34 -1.91
CA TYR A 85 13.71 6.65 -1.57
C TYR A 85 13.59 7.56 -0.35
N THR A 86 12.47 8.28 -0.27
CA THR A 86 12.12 9.15 0.87
C THR A 86 10.65 9.01 1.22
N PHE A 87 10.32 9.19 2.49
CA PHE A 87 8.93 9.23 2.94
C PHE A 87 8.38 10.65 2.98
N ILE A 88 7.09 10.77 2.66
CA ILE A 88 6.28 11.96 2.97
C ILE A 88 4.98 11.49 3.63
N GLU A 89 4.49 12.23 4.61
CA GLU A 89 3.20 11.94 5.24
C GLU A 89 2.08 12.62 4.44
N VAL A 90 1.07 11.85 4.04
CA VAL A 90 -0.04 12.34 3.20
C VAL A 90 -1.37 12.20 3.97
N PRO A 91 -1.88 13.29 4.57
CA PRO A 91 -3.12 13.25 5.35
C PRO A 91 -4.37 13.13 4.46
N ASP A 92 -5.43 12.58 5.01
CA ASP A 92 -6.76 12.58 4.39
C ASP A 92 -7.52 13.87 4.75
N PHE A 93 -8.25 14.42 3.78
CA PHE A 93 -9.06 15.64 3.94
C PHE A 93 -10.56 15.44 3.73
N ASP A 94 -11.01 14.21 3.45
CA ASP A 94 -12.39 13.90 3.03
C ASP A 94 -12.91 14.78 1.88
N ASN A 95 -11.98 15.33 1.09
CA ASN A 95 -12.22 16.21 -0.05
C ASN A 95 -11.15 15.93 -1.12
N GLY A 96 -11.57 15.38 -2.26
CA GLY A 96 -10.67 14.98 -3.35
C GLY A 96 -9.84 16.11 -3.94
N PRO A 97 -10.46 17.23 -4.38
CA PRO A 97 -9.73 18.39 -4.89
C PRO A 97 -8.68 18.94 -3.92
N LEU A 98 -9.03 19.06 -2.62
CA LEU A 98 -8.08 19.53 -1.60
C LEU A 98 -6.95 18.53 -1.38
N TRP A 99 -7.27 17.22 -1.35
CA TRP A 99 -6.27 16.17 -1.26
C TRP A 99 -5.30 16.21 -2.45
N ARG A 100 -5.82 16.39 -3.68
CA ARG A 100 -5.02 16.55 -4.90
C ARG A 100 -4.07 17.73 -4.78
N GLU A 101 -4.57 18.92 -4.44
CA GLU A 101 -3.73 20.11 -4.28
C GLU A 101 -2.59 19.88 -3.28
N HIS A 102 -2.90 19.23 -2.16
CA HIS A 102 -1.90 18.90 -1.16
C HIS A 102 -0.89 17.86 -1.65
N ALA A 103 -1.34 16.82 -2.33
CA ALA A 103 -0.48 15.80 -2.92
C ALA A 103 0.52 16.42 -3.92
N LEU A 104 0.06 17.30 -4.82
CA LEU A 104 0.94 17.98 -5.78
C LEU A 104 2.03 18.81 -5.09
N LYS A 105 1.69 19.49 -3.99
CA LYS A 105 2.66 20.26 -3.19
C LYS A 105 3.70 19.35 -2.52
N LEU A 106 3.28 18.23 -1.96
CA LEU A 106 4.17 17.30 -1.24
C LEU A 106 5.10 16.52 -2.20
N PHE A 107 4.54 16.01 -3.30
CA PHE A 107 5.29 15.21 -4.26
C PHE A 107 6.16 16.06 -5.19
N GLY A 108 5.73 17.29 -5.50
CA GLY A 108 6.45 18.20 -6.40
C GLY A 108 6.51 17.68 -7.83
N ALA A 109 7.57 18.02 -8.56
CA ALA A 109 7.77 17.51 -9.91
C ALA A 109 8.12 16.01 -9.87
N LEU A 110 7.44 15.22 -10.70
CA LEU A 110 7.65 13.79 -10.89
C LEU A 110 7.62 13.47 -12.38
N ASP A 111 8.42 12.49 -12.79
CA ASP A 111 8.35 11.89 -14.12
C ASP A 111 7.15 10.96 -14.24
N TYR A 112 6.84 10.22 -13.17
CA TYR A 112 5.68 9.33 -13.09
C TYR A 112 5.06 9.29 -11.69
N PHE A 113 3.75 9.03 -11.64
CA PHE A 113 3.05 8.67 -10.42
C PHE A 113 2.44 7.27 -10.54
N VAL A 114 2.58 6.47 -9.50
CA VAL A 114 2.22 5.05 -9.52
C VAL A 114 1.02 4.81 -8.61
N THR A 115 -0.05 4.26 -9.16
CA THR A 115 -1.28 3.97 -8.42
C THR A 115 -2.11 2.86 -9.09
N ALA A 116 -2.74 2.03 -8.28
CA ALA A 116 -3.81 1.10 -8.69
C ALA A 116 -5.18 1.53 -8.14
N ASN A 117 -5.28 2.75 -7.61
CA ASN A 117 -6.49 3.30 -7.04
C ASN A 117 -7.14 4.24 -8.05
N ASP A 118 -8.25 3.81 -8.64
CA ASP A 118 -9.00 4.56 -9.66
C ASP A 118 -9.35 5.98 -9.21
N TYR A 119 -9.70 6.18 -7.94
CA TYR A 119 -10.01 7.50 -7.41
C TYR A 119 -8.78 8.42 -7.43
N VAL A 120 -7.62 7.91 -6.99
CA VAL A 120 -6.35 8.66 -7.04
C VAL A 120 -5.92 8.90 -8.48
N GLU A 121 -6.10 7.91 -9.37
CA GLU A 121 -5.84 8.05 -10.80
C GLU A 121 -6.69 9.19 -11.39
N GLN A 122 -8.01 9.21 -11.14
CA GLN A 122 -8.87 10.27 -11.65
C GLN A 122 -8.47 11.66 -11.15
N LEU A 123 -7.96 11.76 -9.92
CA LEU A 123 -7.50 13.03 -9.36
C LEU A 123 -6.18 13.52 -9.99
N LEU A 124 -5.25 12.60 -10.34
CA LEU A 124 -3.88 12.98 -10.73
C LEU A 124 -3.58 12.80 -12.22
N LYS A 125 -4.47 12.20 -13.01
CA LYS A 125 -4.21 11.89 -14.44
C LYS A 125 -3.88 13.09 -15.32
N ASN A 126 -4.27 14.30 -14.90
CA ASN A 126 -3.98 15.54 -15.62
C ASN A 126 -2.71 16.24 -15.11
N ASP A 127 -2.10 15.73 -14.04
CA ASP A 127 -0.94 16.35 -13.39
C ASP A 127 0.34 15.52 -13.55
N TYR A 128 0.22 14.19 -13.58
CA TYR A 128 1.34 13.28 -13.75
C TYR A 128 1.04 12.21 -14.80
N PRO A 129 2.07 11.75 -15.53
CA PRO A 129 2.01 10.47 -16.24
C PRO A 129 1.80 9.32 -15.24
N LEU A 130 0.73 8.55 -15.42
CA LEU A 130 0.34 7.51 -14.47
C LEU A 130 0.80 6.11 -14.91
N ILE A 131 1.29 5.33 -13.95
CA ILE A 131 1.67 3.93 -14.14
C ILE A 131 0.86 3.06 -13.19
N HIS A 132 0.21 2.03 -13.72
CA HIS A 132 -0.37 0.98 -12.91
C HIS A 132 0.73 0.07 -12.33
N PRO A 133 0.77 -0.22 -11.02
CA PRO A 133 1.80 -1.04 -10.36
C PRO A 133 2.11 -2.37 -11.05
N LEU A 134 1.10 -3.05 -11.61
CA LEU A 134 1.31 -4.33 -12.31
C LEU A 134 2.21 -4.21 -13.55
N ALA A 135 2.32 -3.04 -14.17
CA ALA A 135 3.28 -2.81 -15.27
C ALA A 135 4.74 -2.76 -14.80
N LEU A 136 4.97 -2.60 -13.49
CA LEU A 136 6.30 -2.57 -12.87
C LEU A 136 6.70 -3.92 -12.29
N ILE A 137 5.74 -4.62 -11.69
CA ILE A 137 6.00 -5.86 -10.95
C ILE A 137 6.14 -7.04 -11.93
N PRO A 138 7.28 -7.76 -11.93
CA PRO A 138 7.44 -8.99 -12.70
C PRO A 138 6.33 -9.98 -12.40
N ALA A 139 5.82 -10.68 -13.43
CA ALA A 139 4.67 -11.59 -13.26
C ALA A 139 4.86 -12.61 -12.14
N ALA A 140 6.07 -13.16 -11.99
CA ALA A 140 6.43 -14.11 -10.94
C ALA A 140 6.42 -13.53 -9.51
N LYS A 141 6.50 -12.20 -9.36
CA LYS A 141 6.45 -11.50 -8.07
C LYS A 141 5.05 -10.95 -7.73
N ARG A 142 4.05 -11.10 -8.61
CA ARG A 142 2.69 -10.60 -8.37
C ARG A 142 1.97 -11.52 -7.39
N VAL A 143 1.45 -10.95 -6.30
CA VAL A 143 0.74 -11.72 -5.27
C VAL A 143 -0.64 -11.09 -5.02
N PRO A 144 -1.73 -11.87 -5.05
CA PRO A 144 -3.07 -11.34 -4.88
C PRO A 144 -3.43 -11.11 -3.41
N ILE A 145 -2.76 -10.13 -2.79
CA ILE A 145 -2.88 -9.81 -1.36
C ILE A 145 -3.17 -8.32 -1.20
N ASN A 146 -3.97 -8.00 -0.19
CA ASN A 146 -4.14 -6.64 0.31
C ASN A 146 -4.03 -6.59 1.84
N ALA A 147 -3.85 -5.38 2.39
CA ALA A 147 -3.70 -5.18 3.84
C ALA A 147 -4.94 -5.60 4.65
N THR A 148 -6.13 -5.60 4.05
CA THR A 148 -7.36 -6.08 4.72
C THR A 148 -7.27 -7.57 5.03
N MET A 149 -6.74 -8.39 4.11
CA MET A 149 -6.51 -9.82 4.36
C MET A 149 -5.60 -10.05 5.56
N VAL A 150 -4.53 -9.24 5.69
CA VAL A 150 -3.60 -9.34 6.83
C VAL A 150 -4.29 -9.01 8.14
N ARG A 151 -5.00 -7.87 8.22
CA ARG A 151 -5.72 -7.45 9.42
C ARG A 151 -6.82 -8.45 9.80
N ARG A 152 -7.51 -9.04 8.82
CA ARG A 152 -8.51 -10.08 9.08
C ARG A 152 -7.87 -11.31 9.70
N ALA A 153 -6.78 -11.82 9.10
CA ALA A 153 -6.08 -12.98 9.63
C ALA A 153 -5.61 -12.74 11.08
N MET A 154 -5.01 -11.58 11.36
CA MET A 154 -4.65 -11.16 12.73
C MET A 154 -5.86 -11.17 13.67
N ALA A 155 -6.99 -10.56 13.27
CA ALA A 155 -8.18 -10.44 14.12
C ALA A 155 -8.82 -11.79 14.45
N HIS A 156 -8.77 -12.75 13.53
CA HIS A 156 -9.28 -14.12 13.74
C HIS A 156 -8.28 -15.05 14.43
N GLY A 157 -7.08 -14.57 14.79
CA GLY A 157 -6.01 -15.42 15.32
C GLY A 157 -5.47 -16.43 14.30
N GLU A 158 -5.70 -16.18 13.00
CA GLU A 158 -5.17 -16.98 11.90
C GLU A 158 -3.71 -16.59 11.60
N SER A 159 -2.97 -17.47 10.92
CA SER A 159 -1.63 -17.11 10.46
C SER A 159 -1.70 -16.02 9.39
N TRP A 160 -1.16 -14.84 9.70
CA TRP A 160 -1.06 -13.70 8.81
C TRP A 160 0.36 -13.51 8.25
N GLU A 161 1.34 -14.17 8.86
CA GLU A 161 2.77 -14.03 8.59
C GLU A 161 3.11 -14.30 7.12
N HIS A 162 2.49 -15.31 6.53
CA HIS A 162 2.70 -15.67 5.14
C HIS A 162 2.28 -14.58 4.13
N LEU A 163 1.53 -13.56 4.57
CA LEU A 163 1.06 -12.45 3.73
C LEU A 163 2.02 -11.26 3.67
N VAL A 164 2.98 -11.19 4.61
CA VAL A 164 3.93 -10.08 4.73
C VAL A 164 5.38 -10.56 4.55
N PRO A 165 6.35 -9.67 4.27
CA PRO A 165 7.76 -10.04 4.26
C PRO A 165 8.26 -10.45 5.65
N GLU A 166 9.23 -11.37 5.71
CA GLU A 166 9.87 -11.80 6.96
C GLU A 166 10.30 -10.65 7.89
N PRO A 167 11.04 -9.63 7.42
CA PRO A 167 11.44 -8.52 8.29
C PRO A 167 10.28 -7.70 8.86
N VAL A 168 9.11 -7.73 8.22
CA VAL A 168 7.88 -7.11 8.72
C VAL A 168 7.23 -7.97 9.81
N ILE A 169 7.28 -9.30 9.69
CA ILE A 169 6.84 -10.22 10.75
C ILE A 169 7.64 -9.95 12.02
N GLU A 170 8.97 -9.95 11.90
CA GLU A 170 9.88 -9.72 13.02
C GLU A 170 9.57 -8.40 13.73
N TYR A 171 9.40 -7.32 12.96
CA TYR A 171 9.07 -6.01 13.52
C TYR A 171 7.74 -5.99 14.26
N ILE A 172 6.67 -6.52 13.65
CA ILE A 172 5.33 -6.55 14.24
C ILE A 172 5.34 -7.35 15.55
N LYS A 173 5.95 -8.55 15.55
CA LYS A 173 6.00 -9.41 16.74
C LYS A 173 6.89 -8.84 17.83
N THR A 174 8.06 -8.31 17.49
CA THR A 174 9.00 -7.72 18.48
C THR A 174 8.37 -6.56 19.24
N ASN A 175 7.50 -5.79 18.57
CA ASN A 175 6.84 -4.62 19.14
C ASN A 175 5.38 -4.91 19.58
N ASN A 176 4.95 -6.17 19.57
CA ASN A 176 3.60 -6.62 19.92
C ASN A 176 2.47 -5.85 19.17
N LEU A 177 2.72 -5.44 17.93
CA LEU A 177 1.78 -4.59 17.18
C LEU A 177 0.56 -5.38 16.70
N ASP A 178 0.71 -6.69 16.47
CA ASP A 178 -0.37 -7.62 16.19
C ASP A 178 -1.29 -7.78 17.40
N ALA A 179 -0.73 -8.01 18.59
CA ALA A 179 -1.48 -8.07 19.84
C ALA A 179 -2.20 -6.74 20.13
N ARG A 180 -1.53 -5.60 19.93
CA ARG A 180 -2.15 -4.26 20.04
C ARG A 180 -3.31 -4.11 19.07
N PHE A 181 -3.12 -4.47 17.81
CA PHE A 181 -4.17 -4.41 16.79
C PHE A 181 -5.38 -5.27 17.19
N VAL A 182 -5.17 -6.51 17.63
CA VAL A 182 -6.25 -7.40 18.04
C VAL A 182 -7.00 -6.84 19.25
N HIS A 183 -6.27 -6.33 20.25
CA HIS A 183 -6.86 -5.72 21.44
C HIS A 183 -7.71 -4.49 21.11
N GLU A 184 -7.21 -3.57 20.28
CA GLU A 184 -7.88 -2.30 20.00
C GLU A 184 -8.97 -2.42 18.92
N PHE A 185 -8.76 -3.27 17.92
CA PHE A 185 -9.57 -3.29 16.69
C PHE A 185 -10.03 -4.68 16.25
N GLY A 186 -9.66 -5.75 16.94
CA GLY A 186 -9.97 -7.13 16.53
C GLY A 186 -11.46 -7.39 16.38
N LEU A 187 -12.26 -7.08 17.41
CA LEU A 187 -13.72 -7.27 17.37
C LEU A 187 -14.39 -6.42 16.29
N ALA A 188 -14.01 -5.15 16.17
CA ALA A 188 -14.56 -4.24 15.14
C ALA A 188 -14.20 -4.71 13.73
N THR A 189 -13.00 -5.25 13.55
CA THR A 189 -12.55 -5.85 12.29
C THR A 189 -13.43 -7.06 11.96
N ILE A 190 -13.61 -8.00 12.89
CA ILE A 190 -14.45 -9.20 12.68
C ILE A 190 -15.89 -8.79 12.32
N ALA A 191 -16.49 -7.87 13.08
CA ALA A 191 -17.86 -7.41 12.86
C ALA A 191 -18.06 -6.81 11.46
N GLN A 192 -17.16 -5.90 11.04
CA GLN A 192 -17.25 -5.29 9.72
C GLN A 192 -17.24 -6.34 8.60
N TYR A 193 -16.39 -7.35 8.67
CA TYR A 193 -16.27 -8.35 7.60
C TYR A 193 -17.35 -9.45 7.67
N ALA A 194 -17.95 -9.69 8.84
CA ALA A 194 -19.15 -10.51 8.93
C ALA A 194 -20.31 -9.86 8.16
N ASP A 195 -20.49 -8.54 8.31
CA ASP A 195 -21.50 -7.78 7.57
C ASP A 195 -21.22 -7.77 6.06
N GLU A 196 -19.95 -7.67 5.65
CA GLU A 196 -19.55 -7.75 4.23
C GLU A 196 -19.84 -9.13 3.61
N LEU A 197 -19.61 -10.24 4.33
CA LEU A 197 -19.93 -11.59 3.86
C LEU A 197 -21.44 -11.81 3.73
N ILE A 198 -22.22 -11.34 4.70
CA ILE A 198 -23.69 -11.37 4.67
C ILE A 198 -24.20 -10.53 3.49
N ALA A 199 -23.66 -9.33 3.28
CA ALA A 199 -24.01 -8.46 2.17
C ALA A 199 -23.60 -9.04 0.80
N ALA A 200 -22.53 -9.83 0.74
CA ALA A 200 -22.08 -10.54 -0.45
C ALA A 200 -22.81 -11.87 -0.70
N GLY A 201 -23.78 -12.25 0.14
CA GLY A 201 -24.56 -13.48 -0.01
C GLY A 201 -23.81 -14.77 0.36
N ALA A 202 -22.64 -14.68 0.98
CA ALA A 202 -21.95 -15.82 1.56
C ALA A 202 -22.57 -16.13 2.92
N ARG A 203 -23.25 -17.28 3.04
CA ARG A 203 -23.68 -17.77 4.36
C ARG A 203 -22.45 -18.29 5.13
N PRO A 204 -22.39 -18.09 6.45
CA PRO A 204 -21.29 -18.56 7.29
C PRO A 204 -21.09 -20.07 7.22
#